data_AF-A0A522CUY1-F1
#
_entry.id   AF-A0A522CUY1-F1
#
_cell.length_a   1.000
_cell.length_b   1.000
_cell.length_c   1.000
_cell.angle_alpha   90.00
_cell.angle_beta   90.00
_cell.angle_gamma   90.00
#
_symmetry.space_group_name_H-M   'P 1'
#
loop_
_entity.id
_entity.type
_entity.pdbx_description
1 polymer ?
#
loop_
_entity_poly.entity_id
_entity_poly.type
_entity_poly.pdbx_seq_one_letter_code
_entity_poly.pdbx_strand_id
1 'polypeptide(L)'
;MTGQGWRVPDKILNAFIQNWCRDLTTEAQNAVDLPEHLKEDALAAVRGLARLTRNSVCITGEAGTGKTSVIGAVAQYLANGADLPESLQGARVIMLDLDRMTAGAQFRGQFEERLYPLLEGLRERDGCLEGRKIIFACDNLPSLLGPGKSQGNATATDMIKSFIVGKGISVLAAASPQEYQACVAKDAALARRFEEIMLQSSGQRVREKADTLAEIFIKGAAQPVRIMPVIVYRQKPARNSFIA
;
A
#
# COMPACT_ATOMS: atom_id res chain seq x y z
N MET A 1 -25.33 -3.60 -36.86
CA MET A 1 -25.06 -2.37 -36.09
C MET A 1 -24.78 -2.78 -34.66
N THR A 2 -23.53 -3.11 -34.34
CA THR A 2 -23.12 -3.45 -32.98
C THR A 2 -22.94 -2.16 -32.20
N GLY A 3 -23.79 -1.91 -31.22
CA GLY A 3 -23.70 -0.75 -30.33
C GLY A 3 -22.38 -0.79 -29.58
N GLN A 4 -21.42 0.02 -30.02
CA GLN A 4 -20.29 0.37 -29.16
C GLN A 4 -20.86 1.19 -28.02
N GLY A 5 -20.88 0.59 -26.83
CA GLY A 5 -21.19 1.31 -25.60
C GLY A 5 -20.28 2.54 -25.48
N TRP A 6 -20.86 3.65 -25.05
CA TRP A 6 -20.14 4.89 -24.81
C TRP A 6 -19.04 4.64 -23.76
N ARG A 7 -17.79 4.54 -24.21
CA ARG A 7 -16.61 4.43 -23.33
C ARG A 7 -16.13 5.83 -22.99
N VAL A 8 -16.08 6.17 -21.70
CA VAL A 8 -15.60 7.48 -21.22
C VAL A 8 -14.15 7.67 -21.70
N PRO A 9 -13.78 8.70 -22.48
CA PRO A 9 -12.41 8.87 -22.97
C PRO A 9 -11.36 9.03 -21.84
N ASP A 10 -10.13 8.57 -22.07
CA ASP A 10 -9.03 8.62 -21.07
C ASP A 10 -8.75 10.04 -20.58
N LYS A 11 -8.87 11.03 -21.48
CA LYS A 11 -8.76 12.47 -21.14
C LYS A 11 -9.77 12.91 -20.07
N ILE A 12 -11.00 12.38 -20.13
CA ILE A 12 -12.05 12.71 -19.16
C ILE A 12 -11.74 12.04 -17.81
N LEU A 13 -11.30 10.78 -17.80
CA LEU A 13 -10.91 10.09 -16.57
C LEU A 13 -9.71 10.75 -15.89
N ASN A 14 -8.71 11.18 -16.66
CA ASN A 14 -7.58 11.93 -16.13
C ASN A 14 -8.02 13.26 -15.50
N ALA A 15 -8.92 14.00 -16.16
CA ALA A 15 -9.47 15.23 -15.59
C ALA A 15 -10.24 14.96 -14.28
N PHE A 16 -10.98 13.84 -14.20
CA PHE A 16 -11.64 13.40 -12.97
C PHE A 16 -10.63 13.15 -11.84
N ILE A 17 -9.57 12.37 -12.12
CA ILE A 17 -8.52 12.08 -11.14
C ILE A 17 -7.85 13.38 -10.66
N GLN A 18 -7.55 14.31 -11.55
CA GLN A 18 -6.92 15.60 -11.19
C GLN A 18 -7.82 16.48 -10.32
N ASN A 19 -9.13 16.50 -10.57
CA ASN A 19 -10.06 17.36 -9.85
C ASN A 19 -10.47 16.79 -8.48
N TRP A 20 -10.63 15.47 -8.39
CA TRP A 20 -11.29 14.83 -7.24
C TRP A 20 -10.42 13.81 -6.50
N CYS A 21 -9.20 13.56 -6.97
CA CYS A 21 -8.28 12.64 -6.33
C CYS A 21 -6.92 13.30 -6.10
N ARG A 22 -6.14 12.66 -5.24
CA ARG A 22 -4.71 12.90 -5.04
C ARG A 22 -3.92 11.77 -5.68
N ASP A 23 -2.91 12.12 -6.44
CA ASP A 23 -1.99 11.14 -7.01
C ASP A 23 -0.78 10.99 -6.08
N LEU A 24 -0.85 9.99 -5.21
CA LEU A 24 0.20 9.72 -4.22
C LEU A 24 1.50 9.31 -4.90
N THR A 25 1.44 8.66 -6.07
CA THR A 25 2.64 8.29 -6.83
C THR A 25 3.37 9.54 -7.34
N THR A 26 2.63 10.53 -7.85
CA THR A 26 3.22 11.81 -8.27
C THR A 26 3.76 12.59 -7.06
N GLU A 27 3.01 12.65 -5.96
CA GLU A 27 3.46 13.30 -4.72
C GLU A 27 4.72 12.64 -4.13
N ALA A 28 4.90 11.34 -4.35
CA ALA A 28 6.01 10.56 -3.82
C ALA A 28 7.33 10.68 -4.59
N GLN A 29 7.35 11.28 -5.79
CA GLN A 29 8.56 11.38 -6.64
C GLN A 29 9.74 12.08 -5.96
N ASN A 30 9.45 13.04 -5.07
CA ASN A 30 10.47 13.81 -4.34
C ASN A 30 10.49 13.47 -2.85
N ALA A 31 9.95 12.32 -2.46
CA ALA A 31 9.87 11.96 -1.06
C ALA A 31 11.23 11.55 -0.49
N VAL A 32 11.40 11.79 0.80
CA VAL A 32 12.60 11.41 1.55
C VAL A 32 12.66 9.90 1.72
N ASP A 33 13.87 9.36 1.80
CA ASP A 33 14.11 7.94 2.01
C ASP A 33 13.40 7.43 3.28
N LEU A 34 12.86 6.21 3.18
CA LEU A 34 12.05 5.61 4.23
C LEU A 34 12.90 4.80 5.20
N PRO A 35 12.48 4.72 6.48
CA PRO A 35 12.99 3.72 7.40
C PRO A 35 12.89 2.29 6.85
N GLU A 36 13.91 1.46 7.09
CA GLU A 36 14.02 0.09 6.54
C GLU A 36 12.80 -0.79 6.81
N HIS A 37 12.24 -0.71 8.02
CA HIS A 37 11.07 -1.53 8.38
C HIS A 37 9.83 -1.22 7.51
N LEU A 38 9.63 0.03 7.10
CA LEU A 38 8.53 0.41 6.20
C LEU A 38 8.80 -0.05 4.76
N LYS A 39 10.08 -0.17 4.37
CA LYS A 39 10.46 -0.68 3.05
C LYS A 39 10.09 -2.16 2.92
N GLU A 40 10.38 -2.99 3.92
CA GLU A 40 10.00 -4.40 3.95
C GLU A 40 8.47 -4.59 3.82
N ASP A 41 7.69 -3.84 4.60
CA ASP A 41 6.23 -3.91 4.59
C ASP A 41 5.63 -3.41 3.26
N ALA A 42 6.19 -2.33 2.71
CA ALA A 42 5.76 -1.80 1.42
C ALA A 42 6.08 -2.75 0.27
N LEU A 43 7.23 -3.41 0.28
CA LEU A 43 7.58 -4.44 -0.71
C LEU A 43 6.62 -5.64 -0.63
N ALA A 44 6.21 -6.05 0.56
CA ALA A 44 5.18 -7.07 0.72
C ALA A 44 3.84 -6.62 0.10
N ALA A 45 3.44 -5.36 0.31
CA ALA A 45 2.24 -4.78 -0.29
C ALA A 45 2.34 -4.70 -1.83
N VAL A 46 3.48 -4.27 -2.38
CA VAL A 46 3.74 -4.27 -3.84
C VAL A 46 3.58 -5.68 -4.42
N ARG A 47 4.15 -6.70 -3.77
CA ARG A 47 4.01 -8.10 -4.21
C ARG A 47 2.56 -8.57 -4.17
N GLY A 48 1.79 -8.19 -3.16
CA GLY A 48 0.35 -8.50 -3.09
C GLY A 48 -0.44 -7.85 -4.21
N LEU A 49 -0.20 -6.55 -4.45
CA LEU A 49 -0.84 -5.78 -5.52
C LEU A 49 -0.50 -6.30 -6.93
N ALA A 50 0.64 -6.96 -7.12
CA ALA A 50 1.07 -7.50 -8.41
C ALA A 50 0.35 -8.80 -8.82
N ARG A 51 -0.35 -9.46 -7.90
CA ARG A 51 -1.00 -10.76 -8.16
C ARG A 51 -2.19 -10.62 -9.13
N LEU A 52 -2.48 -11.69 -9.86
CA LEU A 52 -3.67 -11.81 -10.70
C LEU A 52 -4.96 -11.97 -9.88
N THR A 53 -4.86 -12.64 -8.73
CA THR A 53 -5.93 -12.87 -7.76
C THR A 53 -5.51 -12.33 -6.40
N ARG A 54 -6.46 -11.83 -5.60
CA ARG A 54 -6.17 -11.06 -4.37
C ARG A 54 -5.27 -9.84 -4.62
N ASN A 55 -5.67 -9.04 -5.61
CA ASN A 55 -4.89 -7.90 -6.09
C ASN A 55 -5.23 -6.59 -5.38
N SER A 56 -5.90 -6.67 -4.23
CA SER A 56 -6.07 -5.58 -3.26
C SER A 56 -5.35 -5.96 -1.98
N VAL A 57 -4.80 -4.97 -1.28
CA VAL A 57 -4.03 -5.17 -0.05
C VAL A 57 -4.63 -4.31 1.06
N CYS A 58 -4.77 -4.87 2.25
CA CYS A 58 -5.08 -4.13 3.46
C CYS A 58 -3.94 -4.26 4.46
N ILE A 59 -3.38 -3.12 4.85
CA ILE A 59 -2.34 -2.99 5.86
C ILE A 59 -3.04 -2.88 7.22
N THR A 60 -2.91 -3.91 8.05
CA THR A 60 -3.55 -3.97 9.37
C THR A 60 -2.53 -3.77 10.49
N GLY A 61 -2.98 -3.30 11.65
CA GLY A 61 -2.14 -3.17 12.84
C GLY A 61 -2.64 -2.15 13.83
N GLU A 62 -2.03 -2.12 15.01
CA GLU A 62 -2.39 -1.21 16.10
C GLU A 62 -2.14 0.27 15.73
N ALA A 63 -2.70 1.19 16.53
CA ALA A 63 -2.45 2.62 16.36
C ALA A 63 -0.94 2.93 16.50
N GLY A 64 -0.42 3.79 15.62
CA GLY A 64 0.99 4.19 15.65
C GLY A 64 2.00 3.24 14.97
N THR A 65 1.56 2.12 14.36
CA THR A 65 2.46 1.20 13.63
C THR A 65 2.91 1.70 12.26
N GLY A 66 2.48 2.88 11.82
CA GLY A 66 2.91 3.47 10.54
C GLY A 66 2.12 2.99 9.31
N LYS A 67 0.88 2.50 9.48
CA LYS A 67 0.03 2.02 8.37
C LYS A 67 -0.07 2.99 7.18
N THR A 68 -0.34 4.27 7.46
CA THR A 68 -0.42 5.33 6.43
C THR A 68 0.94 5.57 5.76
N SER A 69 2.03 5.49 6.53
CA SER A 69 3.39 5.62 6.01
C SER A 69 3.73 4.49 5.03
N VAL A 70 3.23 3.27 5.26
CA VAL A 70 3.39 2.15 4.32
C VAL A 70 2.64 2.40 3.01
N ILE A 71 1.44 3.02 3.02
CA ILE A 71 0.74 3.42 1.79
C ILE A 71 1.59 4.40 0.98
N GLY A 72 2.14 5.43 1.64
CA GLY A 72 3.06 6.38 1.01
C GLY A 72 4.32 5.70 0.47
N ALA A 73 4.84 4.71 1.19
CA ALA A 73 5.98 3.92 0.76
C ALA A 73 5.72 3.10 -0.49
N VAL A 74 4.54 2.48 -0.61
CA VAL A 74 4.13 1.81 -1.85
C VAL A 74 4.08 2.80 -3.01
N ALA A 75 3.57 4.01 -2.79
CA ALA A 75 3.54 5.05 -3.82
C ALA A 75 4.96 5.47 -4.25
N GLN A 76 5.93 5.56 -3.33
CA GLN A 76 7.35 5.82 -3.64
C GLN A 76 7.98 4.71 -4.49
N TYR A 77 7.75 3.44 -4.14
CA TYR A 77 8.24 2.31 -4.95
C TYR A 77 7.69 2.37 -6.38
N LEU A 78 6.39 2.65 -6.52
CA LEU A 78 5.76 2.78 -7.83
C LEU A 78 6.25 3.99 -8.62
N ALA A 79 6.61 5.08 -7.94
CA ALA A 79 7.19 6.28 -8.57
C ALA A 79 8.62 6.04 -9.07
N ASN A 80 9.43 5.34 -8.28
CA ASN A 80 10.84 5.06 -8.60
C ASN A 80 11.00 4.02 -9.72
N GLY A 81 10.06 3.07 -9.84
CA GLY A 81 10.01 2.10 -10.95
C GLY A 81 11.02 0.95 -10.87
N ALA A 82 12.05 1.05 -10.02
CA ALA A 82 13.04 -0.01 -9.83
C ALA A 82 12.44 -1.22 -9.09
N ASP A 83 12.82 -2.43 -9.54
CA ASP A 83 12.44 -3.72 -8.92
C ASP A 83 10.93 -4.00 -8.83
N LEU A 84 10.12 -3.40 -9.71
CA LEU A 84 8.69 -3.67 -9.79
C LEU A 84 8.35 -4.84 -10.73
N PRO A 85 7.39 -5.71 -10.35
CA PRO A 85 6.80 -6.67 -11.28
C PRO A 85 6.22 -5.98 -12.53
N GLU A 86 6.26 -6.66 -13.68
CA GLU A 86 5.77 -6.13 -14.96
C GLU A 86 4.33 -5.60 -14.86
N SER A 87 3.46 -6.27 -14.11
CA SER A 87 2.06 -5.88 -13.90
C SER A 87 1.86 -4.56 -13.14
N LEU A 88 2.91 -4.04 -12.49
CA LEU A 88 2.90 -2.78 -11.75
C LEU A 88 3.77 -1.69 -12.39
N GLN A 89 4.36 -1.95 -13.55
CA GLN A 89 5.18 -0.97 -14.25
C GLN A 89 4.33 0.27 -14.60
N GLY A 90 4.74 1.43 -14.08
CA GLY A 90 4.02 2.69 -14.23
C GLY A 90 2.65 2.75 -13.54
N ALA A 91 2.32 1.81 -12.65
CA ALA A 91 1.09 1.85 -11.88
C ALA A 91 1.01 3.11 -10.99
N ARG A 92 -0.21 3.60 -10.76
CA ARG A 92 -0.48 4.82 -9.98
C ARG A 92 -1.32 4.52 -8.75
N VAL A 93 -0.94 5.12 -7.62
CA VAL A 93 -1.69 5.10 -6.38
C VAL A 93 -2.50 6.38 -6.28
N ILE A 94 -3.82 6.25 -6.33
CA ILE A 94 -4.77 7.36 -6.36
C ILE A 94 -5.62 7.32 -5.10
N MET A 95 -5.68 8.41 -4.35
CA MET A 95 -6.52 8.55 -3.16
C MET A 95 -7.70 9.46 -3.47
N LEU A 96 -8.92 9.05 -3.14
CA LEU A 96 -10.10 9.89 -3.29
C LEU A 96 -10.06 11.05 -2.30
N ASP A 97 -10.24 12.27 -2.78
CA ASP A 97 -10.37 13.45 -1.92
C ASP A 97 -11.84 13.65 -1.58
N LEU A 98 -12.26 13.04 -0.46
CA LEU A 98 -13.66 13.09 0.00
C LEU A 98 -14.12 14.53 0.27
N ASP A 99 -13.22 15.39 0.75
CA ASP A 99 -13.54 16.79 1.04
C ASP A 99 -13.85 17.54 -0.25
N ARG A 100 -13.03 17.37 -1.31
CA ARG A 100 -13.34 17.92 -2.64
C ARG A 100 -14.63 17.33 -3.18
N MET A 101 -14.79 16.01 -3.15
CA MET A 101 -15.98 15.36 -3.73
C MET A 101 -17.29 15.78 -3.05
N THR A 102 -17.24 16.13 -1.77
CA THR A 102 -18.40 16.62 -1.00
C THR A 102 -18.52 18.15 -1.01
N ALA A 103 -17.45 18.89 -1.35
CA ALA A 103 -17.49 20.34 -1.50
C ALA A 103 -18.49 20.77 -2.58
N GLY A 104 -19.37 21.70 -2.21
CA GLY A 104 -20.44 22.21 -3.08
C GLY A 104 -21.56 21.20 -3.38
N ALA A 105 -21.51 19.99 -2.83
CA ALA A 105 -22.59 19.01 -2.99
C ALA A 105 -23.73 19.33 -2.01
N GLN A 106 -24.77 20.03 -2.49
CA GLN A 106 -25.95 20.32 -1.66
C GLN A 106 -26.86 19.10 -1.48
N PHE A 107 -26.66 18.03 -2.26
CA PHE A 107 -27.49 16.83 -2.24
C PHE A 107 -26.66 15.53 -2.23
N ARG A 108 -27.14 14.55 -1.45
CA ARG A 108 -26.51 13.24 -1.20
C ARG A 108 -26.19 12.44 -2.48
N GLY A 109 -26.95 12.60 -3.56
CA GLY A 109 -26.74 11.89 -4.84
C GLY A 109 -25.58 12.43 -5.69
N GLN A 110 -25.14 13.66 -5.46
CA GLN A 110 -24.09 14.28 -6.28
C GLN A 110 -22.71 13.64 -6.07
N PHE A 111 -22.46 13.05 -4.90
CA PHE A 111 -21.25 12.27 -4.65
C PHE A 111 -21.22 11.01 -5.53
N GLU A 112 -22.33 10.28 -5.60
CA GLU A 112 -22.46 9.07 -6.42
C GLU A 112 -22.38 9.41 -7.91
N GLU A 113 -23.02 10.50 -8.36
CA GLU A 113 -22.92 11.00 -9.74
C GLU A 113 -21.48 11.35 -10.14
N ARG A 114 -20.62 11.74 -9.18
CA ARG A 114 -19.19 12.01 -9.42
C ARG A 114 -18.34 10.75 -9.36
N LEU A 115 -18.62 9.84 -8.43
CA LEU A 115 -17.82 8.63 -8.21
C LEU A 115 -18.11 7.54 -9.26
N TYR A 116 -19.39 7.35 -9.61
CA TYR A 116 -19.81 6.26 -10.49
C TYR A 116 -19.14 6.31 -11.87
N PRO A 117 -19.08 7.45 -12.59
CA PRO A 117 -18.41 7.51 -13.89
C PRO A 117 -16.91 7.18 -13.83
N LEU A 118 -16.25 7.51 -12.72
CA LEU A 118 -14.85 7.16 -12.50
C LEU A 118 -14.68 5.65 -12.33
N LEU A 119 -15.48 5.04 -11.45
CA LEU A 119 -15.42 3.60 -11.20
C LEU A 119 -15.81 2.78 -12.44
N GLU A 120 -16.85 3.21 -13.15
CA GLU A 120 -17.31 2.57 -14.38
C GLU A 120 -16.26 2.69 -15.48
N GLY A 121 -15.70 3.90 -15.69
CA GLY A 121 -14.66 4.10 -16.68
C GLY A 121 -13.40 3.30 -16.40
N LEU A 122 -13.04 3.04 -15.14
CA LEU A 122 -11.94 2.13 -14.79
C LEU A 122 -12.33 0.67 -14.97
N ARG A 123 -13.57 0.28 -14.65
CA ARG A 123 -14.08 -1.07 -14.84
C ARG A 123 -14.06 -1.51 -16.31
N GLU A 124 -14.47 -0.64 -17.22
CA GLU A 124 -14.41 -0.86 -18.68
C GLU A 124 -12.98 -1.08 -19.20
N ARG A 125 -11.97 -0.82 -18.36
CA ARG A 125 -10.54 -0.90 -18.67
C ARG A 125 -9.80 -1.91 -17.81
N ASP A 126 -10.52 -2.80 -17.12
CA ASP A 126 -9.95 -3.77 -16.18
C ASP A 126 -9.05 -3.12 -15.10
N GLY A 127 -9.39 -1.90 -14.67
CA GLY A 127 -8.65 -1.15 -13.65
C GLY A 127 -7.40 -0.43 -14.17
N CYS A 128 -7.21 -0.34 -15.48
CA CYS A 128 -6.10 0.36 -16.09
C CYS A 128 -6.52 1.70 -16.72
N LEU A 129 -5.62 2.68 -16.76
CA LEU A 129 -5.78 3.93 -17.49
C LEU A 129 -4.49 4.18 -18.27
N GLU A 130 -4.59 4.40 -19.58
CA GLU A 130 -3.41 4.54 -20.47
C GLU A 130 -2.43 3.35 -20.37
N GLY A 131 -2.96 2.14 -20.17
CA GLY A 131 -2.17 0.92 -19.99
C GLY A 131 -1.53 0.77 -18.59
N ARG A 132 -1.77 1.70 -17.67
CA ARG A 132 -1.21 1.69 -16.32
C ARG A 132 -2.26 1.29 -15.30
N LYS A 133 -1.92 0.39 -14.39
CA LYS A 133 -2.83 -0.02 -13.32
C LYS A 133 -3.12 1.13 -12.36
N ILE A 134 -4.39 1.34 -12.03
CA ILE A 134 -4.83 2.29 -11.00
C ILE A 134 -5.12 1.54 -9.70
N ILE A 135 -4.54 2.03 -8.61
CA ILE A 135 -4.68 1.46 -7.27
C ILE A 135 -5.31 2.52 -6.38
N PHE A 136 -6.52 2.28 -5.89
CA PHE A 136 -7.18 3.20 -4.98
C PHE A 136 -6.63 3.08 -3.57
N ALA A 137 -6.04 4.15 -3.06
CA ALA A 137 -5.58 4.23 -1.69
C ALA A 137 -6.68 4.71 -0.75
N CYS A 138 -6.75 4.10 0.43
CA CYS A 138 -7.64 4.50 1.51
C CYS A 138 -6.91 4.33 2.86
N ASP A 139 -6.70 5.43 3.58
CA ASP A 139 -6.04 5.42 4.89
C ASP A 139 -6.95 4.94 6.03
N ASN A 140 -8.27 4.91 5.79
CA ASN A 140 -9.28 4.44 6.73
C ASN A 140 -10.31 3.54 6.03
N LEU A 141 -10.06 2.23 6.00
CA LEU A 141 -10.92 1.25 5.31
C LEU A 141 -12.43 1.38 5.65
N PRO A 142 -12.86 1.60 6.91
CA PRO A 142 -14.26 1.89 7.23
C PRO A 142 -14.88 3.08 6.49
N SER A 143 -14.11 4.10 6.11
CA SER A 143 -14.62 5.21 5.29
C SER A 143 -15.07 4.75 3.91
N LEU A 144 -14.47 3.68 3.39
CA LEU A 144 -14.74 3.13 2.06
C LEU A 144 -15.72 1.94 2.09
N LEU A 145 -15.53 1.02 3.03
CA LEU A 145 -16.27 -0.27 3.10
C LEU A 145 -17.03 -0.48 4.41
N GLY A 146 -17.03 0.50 5.32
CA GLY A 146 -17.70 0.38 6.61
C GLY A 146 -19.21 0.58 6.51
N PRO A 147 -19.98 -0.01 7.45
CA PRO A 147 -21.41 0.22 7.54
C PRO A 147 -21.71 1.66 8.00
N GLY A 148 -22.22 2.48 7.09
CA GLY A 148 -23.16 3.58 7.38
C GLY A 148 -22.75 4.70 8.35
N LYS A 149 -21.46 5.02 8.53
CA LYS A 149 -21.04 6.13 9.44
C LYS A 149 -20.72 7.46 8.77
N SER A 150 -20.73 7.55 7.44
CA SER A 150 -20.75 8.85 6.74
C SER A 150 -22.10 9.06 6.07
N GLN A 151 -22.62 10.28 6.16
CA GLN A 151 -23.99 10.64 5.83
C GLN A 151 -24.39 10.22 4.40
N GLY A 152 -25.16 9.12 4.24
CA GLY A 152 -25.72 8.67 2.95
C GLY A 152 -25.07 7.44 2.30
N ASN A 153 -24.08 6.81 2.94
CA ASN A 153 -23.14 5.88 2.28
C ASN A 153 -23.59 4.43 1.99
N ALA A 154 -24.79 3.97 2.37
CA ALA A 154 -25.12 2.55 2.19
C ALA A 154 -25.05 2.12 0.70
N THR A 155 -25.58 2.93 -0.20
CA THR A 155 -25.57 2.68 -1.65
C THR A 155 -24.16 2.83 -2.26
N ALA A 156 -23.39 3.84 -1.85
CA ALA A 156 -22.01 4.02 -2.28
C ALA A 156 -21.07 2.88 -1.84
N THR A 157 -21.23 2.36 -0.62
CA THR A 157 -20.44 1.21 -0.12
C THR A 157 -20.71 -0.04 -0.95
N ASP A 158 -21.97 -0.35 -1.23
CA ASP A 158 -22.35 -1.49 -2.06
C ASP A 158 -21.86 -1.33 -3.51
N MET A 159 -21.92 -0.11 -4.04
CA MET A 159 -21.36 0.25 -5.34
C MET A 159 -19.85 -0.05 -5.38
N ILE A 160 -19.06 0.54 -4.48
CA ILE A 160 -17.60 0.34 -4.43
C ILE A 160 -17.25 -1.14 -4.27
N LYS A 161 -17.96 -1.85 -3.38
CA LYS A 161 -17.79 -3.29 -3.17
C LYS A 161 -17.98 -4.06 -4.48
N SER A 162 -19.00 -3.73 -5.28
CA SER A 162 -19.23 -4.38 -6.58
C SER A 162 -18.06 -4.20 -7.55
N PHE A 163 -17.41 -3.02 -7.55
CA PHE A 163 -16.24 -2.74 -8.39
C PHE A 163 -14.98 -3.46 -7.93
N ILE A 164 -14.78 -3.62 -6.61
CA ILE A 164 -13.65 -4.37 -6.04
C ILE A 164 -13.80 -5.87 -6.32
N VAL A 165 -15.00 -6.41 -6.10
CA VAL A 165 -15.31 -7.83 -6.32
C VAL A 165 -15.24 -8.16 -7.81
N GLY A 166 -15.74 -7.26 -8.65
CA GLY A 166 -15.51 -7.32 -10.10
C GLY A 166 -14.03 -7.16 -10.47
N LYS A 167 -13.69 -7.42 -11.75
CA LYS A 167 -12.35 -7.15 -12.30
C LYS A 167 -12.10 -5.64 -12.52
N GLY A 168 -12.67 -4.76 -11.69
CA GLY A 168 -12.75 -3.33 -11.98
C GLY A 168 -11.67 -2.47 -11.34
N ILE A 169 -11.34 -2.70 -10.06
CA ILE A 169 -10.39 -1.84 -9.33
C ILE A 169 -9.55 -2.63 -8.32
N SER A 170 -8.32 -2.17 -8.09
CA SER A 170 -7.46 -2.62 -6.99
C SER A 170 -7.47 -1.59 -5.87
N VAL A 171 -7.39 -2.05 -4.62
CA VAL A 171 -7.42 -1.20 -3.43
C VAL A 171 -6.18 -1.43 -2.58
N LEU A 172 -5.59 -0.36 -2.06
CA LEU A 172 -4.58 -0.36 -1.03
C LEU A 172 -5.13 0.37 0.20
N ALA A 173 -5.45 -0.37 1.25
CA ALA A 173 -6.13 0.18 2.42
C ALA A 173 -5.30 0.08 3.71
N ALA A 174 -5.62 0.94 4.69
CA ALA A 174 -5.17 0.79 6.07
C ALA A 174 -6.38 0.62 7.01
N ALA A 175 -6.23 -0.25 8.01
CA ALA A 175 -7.26 -0.52 9.01
C ALA A 175 -6.65 -1.03 10.33
N SER A 176 -7.41 -0.97 11.42
CA SER A 176 -7.16 -1.85 12.58
C SER A 176 -7.57 -3.30 12.25
N PRO A 177 -7.03 -4.30 12.97
CA PRO A 177 -7.44 -5.71 12.78
C PRO A 177 -8.95 -5.91 12.96
N GLN A 178 -9.57 -5.20 13.91
CA GLN A 178 -11.01 -5.30 14.18
C GLN A 178 -11.84 -4.72 13.02
N GLU A 179 -11.40 -3.61 12.44
CA GLU A 179 -12.05 -2.99 11.27
C GLU A 179 -11.92 -3.86 10.02
N TYR A 180 -10.73 -4.43 9.77
CA TYR A 180 -10.54 -5.38 8.68
C TYR A 180 -11.44 -6.60 8.83
N GLN A 181 -11.52 -7.14 10.05
CA GLN A 181 -12.41 -8.26 10.34
C GLN A 181 -13.88 -7.91 10.07
N ALA A 182 -14.31 -6.70 10.44
CA ALA A 182 -15.68 -6.24 10.27
C ALA A 182 -16.04 -5.92 8.81
N CYS A 183 -15.14 -5.28 8.05
CA CYS A 183 -15.42 -4.76 6.71
C CYS A 183 -15.08 -5.75 5.58
N VAL A 184 -14.08 -6.62 5.77
CA VAL A 184 -13.55 -7.48 4.70
C VAL A 184 -13.60 -8.96 5.06
N ALA A 185 -13.04 -9.37 6.19
CA ALA A 185 -12.84 -10.81 6.46
C ALA A 185 -14.15 -11.60 6.60
N LYS A 186 -15.21 -10.97 7.12
CA LYS A 186 -16.55 -11.58 7.24
C LYS A 186 -17.28 -11.70 5.89
N ASP A 187 -16.85 -10.97 4.86
CA ASP A 187 -17.46 -11.00 3.55
C ASP A 187 -16.68 -11.90 2.59
N ALA A 188 -17.26 -13.03 2.19
CA ALA A 188 -16.58 -14.01 1.36
C ALA A 188 -16.16 -13.47 -0.03
N ALA A 189 -16.85 -12.45 -0.56
CA ALA A 189 -16.49 -11.87 -1.85
C ALA A 189 -15.29 -10.93 -1.71
N LEU A 190 -15.28 -10.08 -0.69
CA LEU A 190 -14.14 -9.17 -0.41
C LEU A 190 -12.90 -9.94 0.06
N ALA A 191 -13.05 -10.94 0.93
CA ALA A 191 -11.95 -11.76 1.43
C ALA A 191 -11.19 -12.51 0.31
N ARG A 192 -11.82 -12.73 -0.85
CA ARG A 192 -11.18 -13.33 -2.04
C ARG A 192 -10.35 -12.32 -2.86
N ARG A 193 -10.50 -11.03 -2.59
CA ARG A 193 -9.85 -9.93 -3.33
C ARG A 193 -8.78 -9.23 -2.50
N PHE A 194 -8.88 -9.28 -1.17
CA PHE A 194 -7.90 -8.69 -0.27
C PHE A 194 -6.85 -9.68 0.21
N GLU A 195 -5.62 -9.21 0.29
CA GLU A 195 -4.54 -9.75 1.09
C GLU A 195 -4.32 -8.87 2.32
N GLU A 196 -4.28 -9.49 3.49
CA GLU A 196 -3.98 -8.81 4.75
C GLU A 196 -2.46 -8.81 4.99
N ILE A 197 -1.90 -7.64 5.29
CA ILE A 197 -0.51 -7.47 5.73
C ILE A 197 -0.54 -6.86 7.12
N MET A 198 -0.29 -7.68 8.13
CA MET A 198 -0.31 -7.24 9.52
C MET A 198 1.05 -6.64 9.90
N LEU A 199 1.04 -5.35 10.23
CA LEU A 199 2.19 -4.66 10.78
C LEU A 199 2.38 -5.02 12.24
N GLN A 200 3.61 -5.39 12.58
CA GLN A 200 4.00 -5.57 13.96
C GLN A 200 4.41 -4.23 14.59
N SER A 201 4.20 -4.12 15.90
CA SER A 201 4.75 -3.00 16.66
C SER A 201 6.28 -3.01 16.63
N SER A 202 6.90 -1.83 16.65
CA SER A 202 8.37 -1.69 16.67
C SER A 202 9.03 -2.44 17.83
N GLY A 203 8.35 -2.53 18.99
CA GLY A 203 8.81 -3.33 20.13
C GLY A 203 8.80 -4.85 19.91
N GLN A 204 7.83 -5.38 19.14
CA GLN A 204 7.77 -6.80 18.78
C GLN A 204 8.83 -7.16 17.74
N ARG A 205 9.06 -6.30 16.74
CA ARG A 205 10.10 -6.53 15.71
C ARG A 205 11.51 -6.62 16.30
N VAL A 206 11.82 -5.78 17.29
CA VAL A 206 13.14 -5.81 17.96
C VAL A 206 13.33 -7.12 18.73
N ARG A 207 12.28 -7.62 19.40
CA ARG A 207 12.32 -8.91 20.10
C ARG A 207 12.49 -10.06 19.11
N GLU A 208 11.73 -10.08 18.02
CA GLU A 208 11.81 -11.16 17.03
C GLU A 208 13.17 -11.19 16.32
N LYS A 209 13.75 -10.03 15.98
CA LYS A 209 15.13 -9.98 15.46
C LYS A 209 16.16 -10.44 16.51
N ALA A 210 15.99 -10.08 17.78
CA ALA A 210 16.87 -10.54 18.86
C ALA A 210 16.77 -12.05 19.10
N ASP A 211 15.56 -12.61 19.08
CA ASP A 211 15.29 -14.03 19.25
C ASP A 211 15.83 -14.85 18.07
N THR A 212 15.68 -14.33 16.84
CA THR A 212 16.27 -14.96 15.64
C THR A 212 17.79 -14.97 15.70
N LEU A 213 18.41 -13.86 16.13
CA LEU A 213 19.86 -13.80 16.32
C LEU A 213 20.33 -14.74 17.43
N ALA A 214 19.56 -14.87 18.52
CA ALA A 214 19.84 -15.83 19.58
C ALA A 214 19.73 -17.28 19.08
N GLU A 215 18.71 -17.61 18.27
CA GLU A 215 18.58 -18.93 17.65
C GLU A 215 19.73 -19.25 16.70
N ILE A 216 20.15 -18.29 15.86
CA ILE A 216 21.30 -18.47 14.97
C ILE A 216 22.57 -18.67 15.79
N PHE A 217 22.73 -17.95 16.91
CA PHE A 217 23.88 -18.10 17.79
C PHE A 217 23.90 -19.47 18.47
N ILE A 218 22.74 -19.96 18.92
CA ILE A 218 22.58 -21.28 19.56
C ILE A 218 22.78 -22.41 18.52
N LYS A 219 22.21 -22.29 17.32
CA LYS A 219 22.38 -23.28 16.24
C LYS A 219 23.79 -23.23 15.62
N GLY A 220 24.42 -22.05 15.60
CA GLY A 220 25.78 -21.83 15.13
C GLY A 220 26.86 -22.35 16.08
N ALA A 221 26.56 -22.50 17.37
CA ALA A 221 27.46 -23.11 18.36
C ALA A 221 27.64 -24.63 18.16
N ALA A 222 26.91 -25.26 17.24
CA ALA A 222 27.02 -26.69 16.92
C ALA A 222 28.04 -27.03 15.80
N GLN A 223 28.74 -26.04 15.22
CA GLN A 223 29.91 -26.31 14.40
C GLN A 223 31.16 -25.68 15.02
N PRO A 224 32.23 -26.45 15.30
CA PRO A 224 33.48 -25.88 15.75
C PRO A 224 34.11 -25.11 14.58
N VAL A 225 33.86 -23.80 14.53
CA VAL A 225 34.63 -22.90 13.69
C VAL A 225 36.06 -22.89 14.26
N ARG A 226 37.00 -23.50 13.54
CA ARG A 226 38.44 -23.33 13.82
C ARG A 226 38.76 -21.86 13.60
N ILE A 227 38.82 -21.11 14.69
CA ILE A 227 39.34 -19.75 14.68
C ILE A 227 40.85 -19.88 14.45
N MET A 228 41.30 -19.68 13.21
CA MET A 228 42.72 -19.43 12.95
C MET A 228 43.10 -18.12 13.66
N PRO A 229 44.17 -18.09 14.46
CA PRO A 229 44.58 -16.85 15.10
C PRO A 229 44.98 -15.85 14.02
N VAL A 230 44.20 -14.77 13.90
CA VAL A 230 44.62 -13.57 13.19
C VAL A 230 45.78 -13.00 14.00
N ILE A 231 46.99 -13.10 13.45
CA ILE A 231 48.18 -12.45 14.00
C ILE A 231 47.95 -10.94 13.89
N VAL A 232 47.57 -10.33 15.01
CA VAL A 232 47.53 -8.88 15.13
C VAL A 232 48.98 -8.39 15.21
N TYR A 233 49.47 -7.80 14.12
CA TYR A 233 50.73 -7.06 14.14
C TYR A 233 50.60 -5.91 15.15
N ARG A 234 51.24 -6.08 16.31
CA ARG A 234 51.37 -5.04 17.34
C ARG A 234 52.27 -3.95 16.76
N GLN A 235 51.68 -2.85 16.30
CA GLN A 235 52.40 -1.61 16.02
C GLN A 235 53.22 -1.25 17.28
N LYS A 236 54.55 -1.20 17.14
CA LYS A 236 55.46 -0.76 18.20
C LYS A 236 55.10 0.70 18.55
N PRO A 237 54.97 1.05 19.84
CA PRO A 237 54.88 2.45 20.20
C PRO A 237 56.20 3.15 19.86
N ALA A 238 56.11 4.29 19.18
CA ALA A 238 57.25 5.15 18.91
C ALA A 238 57.90 5.56 20.25
N ARG A 239 59.18 5.20 20.42
CA ARG A 239 60.01 5.71 21.50
C ARG A 239 60.26 7.19 21.23
N ASN A 240 59.57 8.06 21.97
CA ASN A 240 60.11 9.39 22.23
C ASN A 240 61.21 9.25 23.28
N SER A 241 62.45 9.17 22.79
CA SER A 241 63.65 9.44 23.58
C SER A 241 64.01 10.90 23.36
N PHE A 242 64.02 11.64 24.46
CA PHE A 242 64.53 13.00 24.62
C PHE A 242 65.96 13.19 24.07
N ILE A 243 66.37 14.42 23.79
CA ILE A 243 67.40 15.16 24.57
C ILE A 243 67.77 16.50 23.87
N ALA A 244 67.93 17.51 24.74
CA ALA A 244 68.71 18.76 24.66
C ALA A 244 68.23 19.90 23.74
#